data_AF-A0A953KFT5-F1
#
_entry.id   AF-A0A953KFT5-F1
#
_cell.length_a   1.000
_cell.length_b   1.000
_cell.length_c   1.000
_cell.angle_alpha   90.00
_cell.angle_beta   90.00
_cell.angle_gamma   90.00
#
_symmetry.space_group_name_H-M   'P 1'
#
loop_
_entity.id
_entity.type
_entity.pdbx_description
1 polymer ?
#
loop_
_entity_poly.entity_id
_entity_poly.type
_entity_poly.pdbx_seq_one_letter_code
_entity_poly.pdbx_strand_id
1 'polypeptide(L)'
;MPQLNPEHFSSQIIWLIIAFMGLYWLISKLVMPRVGTILETRATKIADDLRKAENLRNEAENVLQAYEQAMKEARFNAQQKIRKAQDEIADHIKQKEVEFKKVFEQKTLEAEKRIAAARQKLEQTLPEVTQEIAGHLIKKLSDIQPGKEDINKIVNKVMQR
;
A
#
# COMPACT_ATOMS: atom_id res chain seq x y z
N MET A 1 41.42 94.84 25.45
CA MET A 1 42.04 93.51 25.44
C MET A 1 42.85 93.38 24.16
N PRO A 2 44.19 93.21 24.23
CA PRO A 2 45.06 93.21 23.05
C PRO A 2 44.76 92.10 22.01
N GLN A 3 43.92 91.11 22.35
CA GLN A 3 43.45 90.06 21.43
C GLN A 3 42.37 90.48 20.40
N LEU A 4 41.82 91.70 20.49
CA LEU A 4 40.81 92.22 19.54
C LEU A 4 41.38 93.38 18.71
N ASN A 5 42.64 93.28 18.30
CA ASN A 5 43.27 94.24 17.40
C ASN A 5 42.94 93.85 15.94
N PRO A 6 42.17 94.66 15.18
CA PRO A 6 41.68 94.29 13.85
C PRO A 6 42.78 94.17 12.78
N GLU A 7 43.99 94.67 13.06
CA GLU A 7 45.15 94.57 12.16
C GLU A 7 45.59 93.11 11.91
N HIS A 8 45.32 92.17 12.82
CA HIS A 8 45.69 90.75 12.66
C HIS A 8 44.59 89.87 12.06
N PHE A 9 43.36 90.36 11.93
CA PHE A 9 42.22 89.56 11.45
C PHE A 9 42.41 89.08 10.02
N SER A 10 42.98 89.89 9.13
CA SER A 10 43.24 89.49 7.74
C SER A 10 44.18 88.28 7.63
N SER A 11 45.25 88.25 8.44
CA SER A 11 46.20 87.12 8.47
C SER A 11 45.54 85.84 9.00
N GLN A 12 44.74 85.97 10.07
CA GLN A 12 44.03 84.84 10.68
C GLN A 12 42.98 84.24 9.72
N ILE A 13 42.29 85.08 8.94
CA ILE A 13 41.33 84.62 7.91
C ILE A 13 42.04 83.85 6.79
N ILE A 14 43.20 84.33 6.32
CA ILE A 14 43.99 83.63 5.28
C ILE A 14 44.40 82.24 5.76
N TRP A 15 44.96 82.12 6.97
CA TRP A 15 45.34 80.83 7.53
C TRP A 15 44.15 79.91 7.79
N LEU A 16 43.01 80.47 8.21
CA LEU A 16 41.76 79.71 8.36
C LEU A 16 41.29 79.13 7.03
N ILE A 17 41.34 79.91 5.95
CA ILE A 17 40.98 79.44 4.61
C ILE A 17 41.92 78.32 4.14
N ILE A 18 43.24 78.48 4.34
CA ILE A 18 44.24 77.46 3.98
C ILE A 18 43.99 76.16 4.77
N ALA A 19 43.82 76.25 6.09
CA ALA A 19 43.54 75.10 6.93
C ALA A 19 42.21 74.44 6.58
N PHE A 20 41.17 75.22 6.30
CA PHE A 20 39.87 74.72 5.89
C PHE A 20 39.92 74.01 4.54
N MET A 21 40.61 74.57 3.54
CA MET A 21 40.83 73.90 2.26
C MET A 21 41.63 72.61 2.40
N GLY A 22 42.68 72.60 3.22
CA GLY A 22 43.46 71.40 3.51
C GLY A 22 42.61 70.30 4.18
N LEU A 23 41.80 70.67 5.16
CA LEU A 23 40.86 69.76 5.82
C LEU A 23 39.78 69.25 4.86
N TYR A 24 39.19 70.15 4.06
CA TYR A 24 38.17 69.79 3.07
C TYR A 24 38.72 68.79 2.05
N TRP A 25 39.93 69.04 1.53
CA TRP A 25 40.59 68.13 0.61
C TRP A 25 40.87 66.75 1.25
N LEU A 26 41.31 66.72 2.51
CA LEU A 26 41.54 65.48 3.25
C LEU A 26 40.25 64.69 3.48
N ILE A 27 39.16 65.35 3.87
CA ILE A 27 37.85 64.71 4.06
C ILE A 27 37.31 64.18 2.73
N SER A 28 37.35 65.00 1.68
CA SER A 28 36.87 64.64 0.34
C SER A 28 37.65 63.47 -0.24
N LYS A 29 38.98 63.45 -0.09
CA LYS A 29 39.84 62.43 -0.70
C LYS A 29 39.98 61.17 0.14
N LEU A 30 39.85 61.24 1.47
CA LEU A 30 40.15 60.10 2.35
C LEU A 30 38.94 59.57 3.11
N VAL A 31 38.07 60.44 3.62
CA VAL A 31 36.94 60.04 4.47
C VAL A 31 35.75 59.62 3.63
N MET A 32 35.36 60.41 2.63
CA MET A 32 34.25 60.08 1.73
C MET A 32 34.40 58.71 1.03
N PRO A 33 35.54 58.35 0.41
CA PRO A 33 35.66 57.05 -0.24
C PRO A 33 35.57 55.89 0.76
N ARG A 34 36.13 56.03 1.97
CA ARG A 34 36.01 55.00 3.01
C ARG A 34 34.56 54.75 3.41
N VAL A 35 33.78 55.81 3.62
CA VAL A 35 32.35 55.69 3.94
C VAL A 35 31.58 55.07 2.75
N GLY A 36 31.88 55.51 1.53
CA GLY A 36 31.28 54.95 0.31
C GLY A 36 31.51 53.45 0.18
N THR A 37 32.75 52.98 0.36
CA THR A 37 33.07 51.54 0.27
C THR A 37 32.34 50.70 1.32
N ILE A 38 32.12 51.22 2.53
CA ILE A 38 31.38 50.50 3.58
C ILE A 38 29.89 50.40 3.19
N LEU A 39 29.29 51.48 2.69
CA LEU A 39 27.90 51.48 2.23
C LEU A 39 27.71 50.50 1.08
N GLU A 40 28.60 50.55 0.09
CA GLU A 40 28.57 49.65 -1.07
C GLU A 40 28.72 48.19 -0.64
N THR A 41 29.69 47.88 0.23
CA THR A 41 29.88 46.52 0.77
C THR A 41 28.62 46.00 1.45
N ARG A 42 27.96 46.84 2.26
CA ARG A 42 26.69 46.45 2.92
C ARG A 42 25.57 46.26 1.91
N ALA A 43 25.42 47.16 0.95
CA ALA A 43 24.39 47.07 -0.07
C ALA A 43 24.56 45.80 -0.91
N THR A 44 25.78 45.49 -1.34
CA THR A 44 26.11 44.27 -2.09
C THR A 44 25.83 43.03 -1.25
N LYS A 45 26.24 43.02 0.03
CA LYS A 45 25.97 41.88 0.91
C LYS A 45 24.47 41.63 1.10
N ILE A 46 23.68 42.69 1.31
CA ILE A 46 22.22 42.58 1.43
C ILE A 46 21.61 42.05 0.13
N ALA A 47 22.05 42.55 -1.02
CA ALA A 47 21.57 42.09 -2.33
C ALA A 47 21.90 40.61 -2.57
N ASP A 48 23.11 40.19 -2.22
CA ASP A 48 23.54 38.80 -2.34
C ASP A 48 22.79 37.87 -1.37
N ASP A 49 22.58 38.30 -0.14
CA ASP A 49 21.82 37.54 0.85
C ASP A 49 20.34 37.41 0.43
N LEU A 50 19.75 38.46 -0.15
CA LEU A 50 18.40 38.42 -0.69
C LEU A 50 18.28 37.47 -1.89
N ARG A 51 19.24 37.52 -2.83
CA ARG A 51 19.30 36.58 -3.96
C ARG A 51 19.45 35.14 -3.50
N LYS A 52 20.30 34.89 -2.50
CA LYS A 52 20.46 33.56 -1.91
C LYS A 52 19.16 33.09 -1.26
N ALA A 53 18.49 33.96 -0.50
CA ALA A 53 17.21 33.64 0.12
C ALA A 53 16.13 33.31 -0.93
N GLU A 54 16.07 34.08 -2.02
CA GLU A 54 15.14 33.82 -3.13
C GLU A 54 15.45 32.49 -3.83
N ASN A 55 16.73 32.21 -4.12
CA ASN A 55 17.14 30.93 -4.71
C ASN A 55 16.79 29.75 -3.81
N LEU A 56 17.07 29.84 -2.50
CA LEU A 56 16.72 28.81 -1.52
C LEU A 56 15.20 28.63 -1.42
N ARG A 57 14.43 29.72 -1.49
CA ARG A 57 12.96 29.66 -1.51
C ARG A 57 12.46 28.91 -2.75
N ASN A 58 13.00 29.24 -3.92
CA ASN A 58 12.62 28.60 -5.18
C ASN A 58 13.03 27.12 -5.21
N GLU A 59 14.21 26.79 -4.69
CA GLU A 59 14.66 25.39 -4.55
C GLU A 59 13.75 24.60 -3.60
N ALA A 60 13.40 25.17 -2.45
CA ALA A 60 12.46 24.56 -1.50
C ALA A 60 11.07 24.36 -2.12
N GLU A 61 10.57 25.33 -2.89
CA GLU A 61 9.28 25.22 -3.59
C GLU A 61 9.32 24.13 -4.66
N ASN A 62 10.40 24.02 -5.43
CA ASN A 62 10.59 22.95 -6.41
C ASN A 62 10.65 21.57 -5.74
N VAL A 63 11.38 21.44 -4.63
CA VAL A 63 11.47 20.19 -3.87
C VAL A 63 10.11 19.81 -3.30
N LEU A 64 9.34 20.78 -2.77
CA LEU A 64 7.99 20.55 -2.28
C LEU A 64 7.07 20.03 -3.39
N GLN A 65 7.08 20.68 -4.56
CA GLN A 65 6.27 20.26 -5.70
C GLN A 65 6.65 18.85 -6.19
N ALA A 66 7.95 18.53 -6.29
CA ALA A 66 8.41 17.21 -6.67
C ALA A 66 8.00 16.14 -5.64
N TYR A 67 8.09 16.46 -4.35
CA TYR A 67 7.64 15.59 -3.27
C TYR A 67 6.13 15.33 -3.33
N GLU A 68 5.32 16.37 -3.52
CA GLU A 68 3.87 16.24 -3.65
C GLU A 68 3.48 15.40 -4.87
N GLN A 69 4.14 15.60 -6.01
CA GLN A 69 3.93 14.79 -7.21
C GLN A 69 4.30 13.32 -6.96
N ALA A 70 5.47 13.06 -6.38
CA ALA A 70 5.91 11.71 -6.05
C ALA A 70 4.95 11.01 -5.08
N MET A 71 4.44 11.73 -4.07
CA MET A 71 3.45 11.19 -3.13
C MET A 71 2.11 10.90 -3.80
N LYS A 72 1.66 11.76 -4.72
CA LYS A 72 0.43 11.54 -5.50
C LYS A 72 0.57 10.32 -6.40
N GLU A 73 1.69 10.20 -7.11
CA GLU A 73 1.99 9.06 -7.98
C GLU A 73 2.12 7.75 -7.19
N ALA A 74 2.82 7.76 -6.06
CA ALA A 74 2.93 6.60 -5.17
C ALA A 74 1.55 6.12 -4.67
N ARG A 75 0.68 7.05 -4.25
CA ARG A 75 -0.70 6.73 -3.84
C ARG A 75 -1.51 6.14 -4.99
N PHE A 76 -1.41 6.73 -6.18
CA PHE A 76 -2.10 6.24 -7.38
C PHE A 76 -1.62 4.83 -7.77
N ASN A 77 -0.32 4.60 -7.79
CA ASN A 77 0.28 3.31 -8.09
C ASN A 77 -0.10 2.25 -7.05
N ALA A 78 -0.12 2.61 -5.76
CA ALA A 78 -0.58 1.72 -4.70
C ALA A 78 -2.06 1.33 -4.90
N GLN A 79 -2.94 2.30 -5.16
CA GLN A 79 -4.35 2.04 -5.43
C GLN A 79 -4.55 1.16 -6.66
N GLN A 80 -3.79 1.41 -7.73
CA GLN A 80 -3.82 0.55 -8.92
C GLN A 80 -3.38 -0.88 -8.62
N LYS A 81 -2.29 -1.07 -7.87
CA LYS A 81 -1.81 -2.41 -7.47
C LYS A 81 -2.85 -3.14 -6.64
N ILE A 82 -3.50 -2.45 -5.70
CA ILE A 82 -4.57 -3.03 -4.88
C ILE A 82 -5.75 -3.46 -5.77
N ARG A 83 -6.20 -2.61 -6.70
CA ARG A 83 -7.29 -2.96 -7.63
C ARG A 83 -6.93 -4.15 -8.50
N LYS A 84 -5.74 -4.15 -9.12
CA LYS A 84 -5.27 -5.28 -9.92
C LYS A 84 -5.22 -6.58 -9.12
N ALA A 85 -4.70 -6.54 -7.90
CA ALA A 85 -4.67 -7.71 -7.02
C ALA A 85 -6.09 -8.19 -6.67
N GLN A 86 -7.03 -7.27 -6.42
CA GLN A 86 -8.43 -7.63 -6.16
C GLN A 86 -9.09 -8.29 -7.39
N ASP A 87 -8.84 -7.75 -8.58
CA ASP A 87 -9.36 -8.31 -9.83
C ASP A 87 -8.76 -9.71 -10.11
N GLU A 88 -7.44 -9.87 -9.96
CA GLU A 88 -6.75 -11.15 -10.09
C GLU A 88 -7.27 -12.19 -9.07
N ILE A 89 -7.47 -11.79 -7.81
CA ILE A 89 -8.05 -12.66 -6.78
C ILE A 89 -9.47 -13.06 -7.15
N ALA A 90 -10.30 -12.14 -7.61
CA ALA A 90 -11.67 -12.42 -8.01
C ALA A 90 -11.73 -13.42 -9.17
N ASP A 91 -10.82 -13.29 -10.15
CA ASP A 91 -10.74 -14.22 -11.27
C ASP A 91 -10.20 -15.59 -10.86
N HIS A 92 -9.21 -15.65 -9.97
CA HIS A 92 -8.74 -16.90 -9.37
C HIS A 92 -9.85 -17.62 -8.58
N ILE A 93 -10.67 -16.88 -7.81
CA ILE A 93 -11.82 -17.45 -7.10
C ILE A 93 -12.82 -18.04 -8.09
N LYS A 94 -13.21 -17.32 -9.15
CA LYS A 94 -14.11 -17.84 -10.19
C LYS A 94 -13.58 -19.12 -10.83
N GLN A 95 -12.29 -19.15 -11.19
CA GLN A 95 -11.66 -20.34 -11.76
C GLN A 95 -11.72 -21.52 -10.78
N LYS A 96 -11.40 -21.29 -9.50
CA LYS A 96 -11.46 -22.33 -8.47
C LYS A 96 -12.87 -22.80 -8.17
N GLU A 97 -13.87 -21.92 -8.23
CA GLU A 97 -15.27 -22.32 -8.13
C GLU A 97 -15.68 -23.25 -9.27
N VAL A 98 -15.27 -22.96 -10.51
CA VAL A 98 -15.56 -23.81 -11.67
C VAL A 98 -14.86 -25.16 -11.55
N GLU A 99 -13.58 -25.19 -11.17
CA GLU A 99 -12.84 -26.43 -10.91
C GLU A 99 -13.50 -27.25 -9.79
N PHE A 100 -13.85 -26.60 -8.68
CA PHE A 100 -14.47 -27.24 -7.53
C PHE A 100 -15.84 -27.82 -7.87
N LYS A 101 -16.68 -27.09 -8.62
CA LYS A 101 -17.97 -27.59 -9.12
C LYS A 101 -17.81 -28.87 -9.94
N LYS A 102 -16.85 -28.91 -10.87
CA LYS A 102 -16.59 -30.12 -11.68
C LYS A 102 -16.17 -31.32 -10.82
N VAL A 103 -15.25 -31.11 -9.88
CA VAL A 103 -14.81 -32.17 -8.96
C VAL A 103 -15.96 -32.64 -8.07
N PHE A 104 -16.80 -31.72 -7.61
CA PHE A 104 -17.95 -32.01 -6.77
C PHE A 104 -19.03 -32.81 -7.53
N GLU A 105 -19.32 -32.44 -8.78
CA GLU A 105 -20.21 -33.18 -9.67
C GLU A 105 -19.71 -34.60 -9.91
N GLN A 106 -18.41 -34.78 -10.21
CA GLN A 106 -17.79 -36.10 -10.37
C GLN A 106 -17.92 -36.95 -9.11
N LYS A 107 -17.61 -36.40 -7.93
CA LYS A 107 -17.76 -37.11 -6.65
C LYS A 107 -19.20 -37.49 -6.36
N THR A 108 -20.16 -36.63 -6.69
CA THR A 108 -21.59 -36.91 -6.54
C THR A 108 -22.00 -38.09 -7.43
N LEU A 109 -21.60 -38.08 -8.70
CA LEU A 109 -21.88 -39.19 -9.63
C LEU A 109 -21.21 -40.51 -9.19
N GLU A 110 -19.98 -40.46 -8.68
CA GLU A 110 -19.30 -41.64 -8.12
C GLU A 110 -20.02 -42.19 -6.88
N ALA A 111 -20.46 -41.31 -5.98
CA ALA A 111 -21.23 -41.69 -4.80
C ALA A 111 -22.57 -42.33 -5.19
N GLU A 112 -23.29 -41.74 -6.15
CA GLU A 112 -24.53 -42.30 -6.69
C GLU A 112 -24.32 -43.70 -7.30
N LYS A 113 -23.27 -43.88 -8.10
CA LYS A 113 -22.90 -45.20 -8.65
C LYS A 113 -22.58 -46.21 -7.55
N ARG A 114 -21.84 -45.82 -6.52
CA ARG A 114 -21.54 -46.69 -5.37
C ARG A 114 -22.80 -47.10 -4.61
N ILE A 115 -23.73 -46.16 -4.40
CA ILE A 115 -25.02 -46.44 -3.75
C ILE A 115 -25.85 -47.39 -4.61
N ALA A 116 -25.94 -47.17 -5.92
CA ALA A 116 -26.65 -48.06 -6.84
C ALA A 116 -26.06 -49.47 -6.85
N ALA A 117 -24.73 -49.59 -6.91
CA ALA A 117 -24.05 -50.89 -6.84
C ALA A 117 -24.26 -51.59 -5.49
N ALA A 118 -24.26 -50.85 -4.38
CA ALA A 118 -24.57 -51.41 -3.06
C ALA A 118 -26.02 -51.89 -2.97
N ARG A 119 -26.98 -51.15 -3.55
CA ARG A 119 -28.39 -51.59 -3.64
C ARG A 119 -28.53 -52.86 -4.46
N GLN A 120 -27.89 -52.93 -5.62
CA GLN A 120 -27.93 -54.13 -6.46
C GLN A 120 -27.29 -55.34 -5.76
N LYS A 121 -26.17 -55.15 -5.05
CA LYS A 121 -25.57 -56.21 -4.22
C LYS A 121 -26.51 -56.65 -3.09
N LEU A 122 -27.20 -55.70 -2.45
CA LEU A 122 -28.22 -56.02 -1.45
C LEU A 122 -29.34 -56.83 -2.08
N GLU A 123 -29.89 -56.44 -3.23
CA GLU A 123 -30.93 -57.22 -3.92
C GLU A 123 -30.49 -58.65 -4.26
N GLN A 124 -29.22 -58.86 -4.61
CA GLN A 124 -28.68 -60.20 -4.86
C GLN A 124 -28.42 -61.02 -3.60
N THR A 125 -28.01 -60.39 -2.50
CA THR A 125 -27.67 -61.06 -1.23
C THR A 125 -28.86 -61.19 -0.28
N LEU A 126 -29.91 -60.39 -0.47
CA LEU A 126 -31.11 -60.38 0.35
C LEU A 126 -31.80 -61.75 0.41
N PRO A 127 -31.98 -62.51 -0.70
CA PRO A 127 -32.56 -63.84 -0.65
C PRO A 127 -31.75 -64.79 0.23
N GLU A 128 -30.42 -64.76 0.10
CA GLU A 128 -29.50 -65.64 0.83
C GLU A 128 -29.49 -65.32 2.33
N VAL A 129 -29.36 -64.05 2.69
CA VAL A 129 -29.40 -63.59 4.09
C VAL A 129 -30.78 -63.82 4.72
N THR A 130 -31.86 -63.61 3.97
CA THR A 130 -33.22 -63.88 4.46
C THR A 130 -33.46 -65.37 4.67
N GLN A 131 -32.94 -66.23 3.79
CA GLN A 131 -32.96 -67.69 3.96
C GLN A 131 -32.16 -68.12 5.20
N GLU A 132 -30.98 -67.54 5.42
CA GLU A 132 -30.13 -67.83 6.58
C GLU A 132 -30.82 -67.41 7.89
N ILE A 133 -31.37 -66.20 7.95
CA ILE A 133 -32.10 -65.69 9.13
C ILE A 133 -33.37 -66.52 9.37
N ALA A 134 -34.15 -66.82 8.34
CA ALA A 134 -35.34 -67.66 8.47
C ALA A 134 -35.00 -69.08 8.96
N GLY A 135 -33.93 -69.68 8.43
CA GLY A 135 -33.42 -70.97 8.89
C GLY A 135 -32.96 -70.97 10.34
N HIS A 136 -32.27 -69.90 10.77
CA HIS A 136 -31.86 -69.72 12.17
C HIS A 136 -33.05 -69.52 13.11
N LEU A 137 -34.05 -68.72 12.71
CA LEU A 137 -35.27 -68.51 13.50
C LEU A 137 -36.09 -69.79 13.64
N ILE A 138 -36.27 -70.56 12.56
CA ILE A 138 -36.99 -71.83 12.61
C ILE A 138 -36.24 -72.83 13.49
N LYS A 139 -34.92 -72.97 13.33
CA LYS A 139 -34.09 -73.85 14.18
C LYS A 139 -34.20 -73.50 15.67
N LYS A 140 -34.29 -72.21 16.01
CA LYS A 140 -34.40 -71.74 17.40
C LYS A 140 -35.81 -71.89 17.98
N LEU A 141 -36.84 -71.97 17.13
CA LEU A 141 -38.26 -72.06 17.54
C LEU A 141 -38.83 -73.48 17.51
N SER A 142 -38.34 -74.38 16.64
CA SER A 142 -38.91 -75.72 16.46
C SER A 142 -38.01 -76.88 16.90
N ASP A 143 -36.73 -76.63 17.21
CA ASP A 143 -35.70 -77.65 17.54
C ASP A 143 -35.58 -78.80 16.50
N ILE A 144 -36.16 -78.59 15.30
CA ILE A 144 -36.14 -79.51 14.15
C ILE A 144 -35.40 -78.79 13.02
N GLN A 145 -34.44 -79.48 12.40
CA GLN A 145 -33.63 -78.94 11.31
C GLN A 145 -34.40 -79.05 9.99
N PRO A 146 -34.92 -77.95 9.41
CA PRO A 146 -35.74 -78.03 8.21
C PRO A 146 -34.87 -78.34 6.98
N GLY A 147 -35.45 -79.05 6.01
CA GLY A 147 -34.80 -79.27 4.72
C GLY A 147 -34.55 -77.96 3.99
N LYS A 148 -33.32 -77.75 3.51
CA LYS A 148 -32.89 -76.52 2.80
C LYS A 148 -33.77 -76.17 1.58
N GLU A 149 -34.43 -77.17 0.98
CA GLU A 149 -35.29 -77.00 -0.21
C GLU A 149 -36.66 -76.36 0.10
N ASP A 150 -37.25 -76.64 1.27
CA ASP A 150 -38.57 -76.09 1.64
C ASP A 150 -38.47 -74.62 2.07
N ILE A 151 -37.39 -74.26 2.77
CA ILE A 151 -37.07 -72.86 3.09
C ILE A 151 -36.87 -72.05 1.81
N ASN A 152 -36.15 -72.60 0.82
CA ASN A 152 -35.91 -71.94 -0.46
C ASN A 152 -37.21 -71.67 -1.24
N LYS A 153 -38.17 -72.61 -1.25
CA LYS A 153 -39.46 -72.42 -1.94
C LYS A 153 -40.33 -71.37 -1.27
N ILE A 154 -40.38 -71.32 0.06
CA ILE A 154 -41.22 -70.36 0.79
C ILE A 154 -40.63 -68.94 0.71
N VAL A 155 -39.31 -68.79 0.88
CA VAL A 155 -38.67 -67.47 0.79
C VAL A 155 -38.77 -66.90 -0.63
N ASN A 156 -38.55 -67.70 -1.68
CA ASN A 156 -38.73 -67.22 -3.05
C ASN A 156 -40.19 -66.85 -3.38
N LYS A 157 -41.17 -67.56 -2.81
CA LYS A 157 -42.61 -67.24 -3.00
C LYS A 157 -43.03 -65.93 -2.31
N VAL A 158 -42.39 -65.58 -1.19
CA VAL A 158 -42.62 -64.31 -0.48
C VAL A 158 -41.87 -63.15 -1.12
N MET A 159 -40.67 -63.37 -1.67
CA MET A 159 -39.90 -62.34 -2.38
C MET A 159 -40.42 -61.98 -3.78
N GLN A 160 -41.30 -62.80 -4.37
CA GLN A 160 -41.93 -62.54 -5.68
C GLN A 160 -43.28 -61.80 -5.59
N ARG A 161 -43.76 -61.45 -4.40
CA ARG A 161 -44.94 -60.60 -4.19
C ARG A 161 -44.53 -59.16 -3.94
#